data_AF-A0A946MUC7-F1
#
_entry.id   AF-A0A946MUC7-F1
#
_cell.length_a   1.000
_cell.length_b   1.000
_cell.length_c   1.000
_cell.angle_alpha   90.00
_cell.angle_beta   90.00
_cell.angle_gamma   90.00
#
_symmetry.space_group_name_H-M   'P 1'
#
loop_
_entity.id
_entity.type
_entity.pdbx_description
1 polymer ?
#
loop_
_entity_poly.entity_id
_entity_poly.type
_entity_poly.pdbx_seq_one_letter_code
_entity_poly.pdbx_strand_id
1 'polypeptide(L)' 'MSDITQVLANHDVSIESLLQNPPQEDQATVSIVLLTHVASASVMTAVMQEITALTEVETDFTLLRVEAFDQ' A
#
# COMPACT_ATOMS: atom_id res chain seq x y z
N MET A 1 7.99 -3.57 6.64
CA MET A 1 7.84 -3.68 5.16
C MET A 1 7.49 -5.10 4.71
N SER A 2 8.17 -6.14 5.21
CA SER A 2 7.86 -7.53 4.85
C SER A 2 6.39 -7.90 5.04
N ASP A 3 5.77 -7.44 6.13
CA ASP A 3 4.36 -7.76 6.43
C ASP A 3 3.40 -7.13 5.42
N ILE A 4 3.62 -5.86 5.06
CA ILE A 4 2.82 -5.16 4.03
C ILE A 4 2.89 -5.93 2.69
N THR A 5 4.09 -6.35 2.28
CA THR A 5 4.25 -7.13 1.05
C THR A 5 3.61 -8.51 1.14
N GLN A 6 3.63 -9.14 2.31
CA GLN A 6 3.00 -10.44 2.53
C GLN A 6 1.47 -10.34 2.47
N VAL A 7 0.88 -9.30 3.06
CA VAL A 7 -0.57 -9.04 2.96
C VAL A 7 -0.99 -8.89 1.50
N LEU A 8 -0.28 -8.07 0.72
CA LEU A 8 -0.56 -7.91 -0.71
C LEU A 8 -0.50 -9.26 -1.46
N ALA A 9 0.54 -10.07 -1.19
CA ALA A 9 0.71 -11.38 -1.82
C ALA A 9 -0.40 -12.38 -1.43
N ASN A 10 -0.86 -12.37 -0.17
CA ASN A 10 -1.95 -13.24 0.30
C ASN A 10 -3.28 -12.98 -0.41
N HIS A 11 -3.44 -11.77 -0.96
CA HIS A 11 -4.64 -11.33 -1.69
C HIS A 11 -4.43 -11.30 -3.21
N ASP A 12 -3.38 -11.95 -3.72
CA ASP A 12 -3.00 -11.98 -5.15
C ASP A 12 -2.77 -10.58 -5.75
N VAL A 13 -2.37 -9.59 -4.94
CA VAL A 13 -2.07 -8.23 -5.39
C VAL A 13 -0.58 -8.07 -5.67
N SER A 14 -0.24 -7.81 -6.93
CA SER A 14 1.14 -7.58 -7.36
C SER A 14 1.52 -6.11 -7.29
N ILE A 15 2.69 -5.81 -6.74
CA ILE A 15 3.26 -4.45 -6.72
C ILE A 15 3.85 -4.14 -8.10
N GLU A 16 3.48 -3.00 -8.66
CA GLU A 16 4.08 -2.45 -9.88
C GLU A 16 5.27 -1.55 -9.54
N SER A 17 5.11 -0.68 -8.54
CA SER A 17 6.15 0.23 -8.08
C SER A 17 6.01 0.57 -6.61
N LEU A 18 7.15 0.85 -5.98
CA LEU A 18 7.25 1.21 -4.57
C LEU A 18 8.20 2.41 -4.45
N LEU A 19 7.73 3.46 -3.79
CA LEU A 19 8.55 4.59 -3.37
C LEU A 19 8.51 4.69 -1.85
N GLN A 20 9.68 4.74 -1.22
CA GLN A 20 9.82 5.01 0.20
C GLN A 20 10.74 6.21 0.35
N ASN A 21 10.19 7.32 0.86
CA ASN A 21 10.98 8.51 1.09
C ASN A 21 11.74 8.37 2.42
N PRO A 22 12.96 8.92 2.55
CA PRO A 22 13.61 8.97 3.86
C PRO A 22 12.71 9.71 4.86
N PRO A 23 12.75 9.32 6.14
CA PRO A 23 12.04 10.03 7.18
C PRO A 23 12.52 11.49 7.20
N GLN A 24 11.62 12.44 7.45
CA GLN A 24 12.05 13.81 7.70
C GLN A 24 12.88 13.86 9.00
N GLU A 25 13.68 14.90 9.18
CA GLU A 25 14.37 15.12 10.46
C GLU A 25 13.34 15.06 11.59
N ASP A 26 13.67 14.28 12.64
CA ASP A 26 12.83 14.01 13.82
C ASP A 26 11.55 13.17 13.61
N GLN A 27 11.37 12.52 12.44
CA GLN A 27 10.30 11.53 12.24
C GLN A 27 10.80 10.09 12.46
N ALA A 28 10.08 9.34 13.31
CA ALA A 28 10.32 7.91 13.53
C ALA A 28 9.61 7.02 12.49
N THR A 29 8.75 7.60 11.66
CA THR A 29 7.96 6.91 10.64
C THR A 29 8.42 7.31 9.24
N VAL A 30 8.16 6.42 8.27
CA VAL A 30 8.54 6.60 6.87
C VAL A 30 7.29 6.51 6.00
N SER A 31 7.14 7.44 5.07
CA SER A 31 6.04 7.42 4.12
C SER A 31 6.35 6.46 2.98
N ILE A 32 5.38 5.59 2.67
CA ILE A 32 5.45 4.63 1.59
C ILE A 32 4.34 4.92 0.58
N VAL A 33 4.68 4.95 -0.70
CA VAL A 33 3.74 5.03 -1.82
C VAL A 33 3.88 3.76 -2.64
N LEU A 34 2.76 3.06 -2.83
CA LEU A 34 2.67 1.82 -3.58
C LEU A 34 1.77 2.03 -4.80
N LEU A 35 2.25 1.60 -5.96
CA LEU A 35 1.43 1.40 -7.14
C LEU A 35 1.29 -0.10 -7.36
N THR A 36 0.06 -0.57 -7.52
CA THR A 36 -0.24 -1.98 -7.75
C THR A 36 -0.65 -2.20 -9.20
N HIS A 37 -0.48 -3.44 -9.66
CA HIS A 37 -1.19 -3.89 -10.84
C HIS A 37 -2.72 -3.85 -10.60
N VAL A 38 -3.48 -4.06 -11.67
CA VAL A 38 -4.95 -4.08 -11.63
C VAL A 38 -5.44 -5.12 -10.61
N ALA A 39 -6.20 -4.65 -9.63
CA ALA A 39 -6.88 -5.47 -8.64
C ALA A 39 -8.33 -5.01 -8.50
N SER A 40 -9.21 -5.90 -8.02
CA SER A 40 -10.59 -5.53 -7.75
C SER A 40 -10.69 -4.59 -6.55
N ALA A 41 -11.68 -3.69 -6.55
CA ALA A 41 -11.89 -2.75 -5.45
C ALA A 41 -12.19 -3.45 -4.12
N SER A 42 -12.91 -4.58 -4.14
CA SER A 42 -13.18 -5.38 -2.95
C SER A 42 -11.92 -6.01 -2.37
N VAL A 43 -11.02 -6.52 -3.22
CA VAL A 43 -9.72 -7.04 -2.79
C VAL A 43 -8.88 -5.93 -2.18
N MET A 44 -8.80 -4.76 -2.82
CA MET A 44 -8.03 -3.65 -2.29
C MET A 44 -8.58 -3.14 -0.94
N THR A 45 -9.90 -3.17 -0.75
CA THR A 45 -10.52 -2.85 0.54
C THR A 45 -10.07 -3.84 1.63
N ALA A 46 -10.07 -5.15 1.34
CA ALA A 46 -9.64 -6.17 2.30
C ALA A 46 -8.14 -6.04 2.64
N VAL A 47 -7.30 -5.81 1.63
CA VAL A 47 -5.87 -5.54 1.79
C VAL A 47 -5.64 -4.36 2.73
N MET A 48 -6.32 -3.23 2.51
CA MET A 48 -6.13 -2.04 3.36
C MET A 48 -6.62 -2.26 4.79
N GLN A 49 -7.70 -3.01 4.98
CA GLN A 49 -8.16 -3.40 6.32
C GLN A 49 -7.11 -4.24 7.07
N GLU A 50 -6.46 -5.16 6.39
CA GLU A 50 -5.42 -6.01 7.00
C GLU A 50 -4.12 -5.23 7.26
N ILE A 51 -3.69 -4.38 6.33
CA ILE A 51 -2.51 -3.51 6.51
C ILE A 51 -2.69 -2.54 7.68
N THR A 52 -3.86 -1.90 7.80
CA THR A 52 -4.13 -0.94 8.90
C THR A 52 -4.36 -1.61 10.25
N ALA A 53 -4.52 -2.94 10.29
CA ALA A 53 -4.55 -3.72 11.53
C ALA A 53 -3.14 -4.06 12.05
N LEU A 54 -2.09 -3.85 11.25
CA LEU A 54 -0.71 -4.05 11.69
C LEU A 54 -0.31 -2.98 12.71
N THR A 55 0.27 -3.38 13.83
CA THR A 55 0.64 -2.48 14.94
C THR A 55 1.68 -1.42 14.57
N GLU A 56 2.43 -1.65 13.50
CA GLU A 56 3.51 -0.77 13.02
C GLU A 56 3.05 0.21 11.94
N VAL A 57 1.77 0.16 11.54
CA VAL A 57 1.21 0.99 10.46
C VAL A 57 0.22 1.98 11.07
N GLU A 58 0.36 3.25 10.72
CA GLU A 58 -0.61 4.26 11.09
C GLU A 58 -1.92 4.06 10.32
N THR A 59 -3.05 4.30 10.98
CA THR A 59 -4.38 4.08 10.39
C THR A 59 -4.79 5.17 9.39
N ASP A 60 -4.04 6.27 9.32
CA ASP A 60 -4.26 7.33 8.34
C ASP A 60 -3.55 6.98 7.03
N PHE A 61 -4.33 6.79 5.97
CA PHE A 61 -3.82 6.43 4.65
C PHE A 61 -4.67 7.04 3.54
N THR A 62 -4.07 7.13 2.36
CA THR A 62 -4.75 7.55 1.14
C THR A 62 -4.77 6.39 0.15
N LEU A 63 -5.95 6.06 -0.37
CA LEU A 63 -6.13 5.08 -1.44
C LEU A 63 -6.68 5.79 -2.68
N LEU A 64 -5.90 5.78 -3.76
CA LEU A 64 -6.29 6.37 -5.05
C LEU A 64 -6.36 5.27 -6.10
N ARG A 65 -7.47 5.19 -6.82
CA ARG A 65 -7.58 4.35 -8.02
C ARG A 65 -6.87 5.07 -9.16
N VAL A 66 -5.92 4.37 -9.78
CA VAL A 66 -5.24 4.82 -10.99
C VAL A 66 -5.87 4.12 -12.19
N GLU A 67 -6.14 4.88 -13.25
CA GLU A 67 -6.62 4.36 -14.53
C GLU A 67 -5.65 4.83 -15.62
N ALA A 68 -5.17 3.89 -16.43
CA ALA A 68 -4.44 4.25 -17.64
C ALA A 68 -5.46 4.71 -18.69
N PHE A 69 -5.31 5.96 -19.15
CA PHE A 69 -6.08 6.49 -20.27
C PHE A 69 -5.40 6.13 -21.59
N ASP A 70 -5.11 4.85 -21.80
CA ASP A 70 -4.65 4.39 -23.11
C ASP A 70 -5.86 4.25 -24.04
N GLN A 71 -5.95 5.14 -25.02
CA GLN A 71 -6.86 5.05 -26.16
C GLN A 71 -6.19 4.32 -27.32
#